data_AF-A0A4R5EFL4-F1
#
_entry.id   AF-A0A4R5EFL4-F1
#
_cell.length_a   1.000
_cell.length_b   1.000
_cell.length_c   1.000
_cell.angle_alpha   90.00
_cell.angle_beta   90.00
_cell.angle_gamma   90.00
#
_symmetry.space_group_name_H-M   'P 1'
#
loop_
_entity.id
_entity.type
_entity.pdbx_description
1 polymer ?
#
loop_
_entity_poly.entity_id
_entity_poly.type
_entity_poly.pdbx_seq_one_letter_code
_entity_poly.pdbx_strand_id
1 'polypeptide(L)'
;MAADAVQASLNGRFTYHADKGESWRIMRDQGPVTGDCEDYSLTLIWLYEGRSMLRFWWALITFRYVLWFCLSPSGDGHAVVWCRGRGWTDNIQRRLVSRGDLKAMGYRLRIPYLVPLVALKFLLRPLLRRI
;
A
#
# COMPACT_ATOMS: atom_id res chain seq x y z
N MET A 1 -8.11 17.67 4.37
CA MET A 1 -9.07 16.93 3.54
C MET A 1 -9.16 15.52 4.08
N ALA A 2 -10.36 15.10 4.46
CA ALA A 2 -10.65 13.82 5.10
C ALA A 2 -9.91 12.71 4.37
N ALA A 3 -9.07 11.95 5.07
CA ALA A 3 -8.22 10.99 4.40
C ALA A 3 -9.02 9.90 3.64
N ASP A 4 -10.31 9.77 3.93
CA ASP A 4 -11.27 9.00 3.15
C ASP A 4 -11.45 9.53 1.72
N ALA A 5 -11.39 10.85 1.50
CA ALA A 5 -11.48 11.45 0.16
C ALA A 5 -10.24 11.13 -0.70
N VAL A 6 -9.06 11.09 -0.09
CA VAL A 6 -7.82 10.69 -0.79
C VAL A 6 -7.91 9.24 -1.22
N GLN A 7 -8.37 8.36 -0.33
CA GLN A 7 -8.55 6.95 -0.66
C GLN A 7 -9.65 6.75 -1.70
N ALA A 8 -10.80 7.41 -1.56
CA ALA A 8 -11.90 7.35 -2.51
C ALA A 8 -11.45 7.79 -3.92
N SER A 9 -10.63 8.84 -4.00
CA SER A 9 -10.03 9.29 -5.25
C SER A 9 -9.16 8.21 -5.90
N LEU A 10 -8.31 7.52 -5.12
CA LEU A 10 -7.51 6.41 -5.63
C LEU A 10 -8.39 5.21 -6.05
N ASN A 11 -9.41 4.88 -5.26
CA ASN A 11 -10.34 3.78 -5.55
C ASN A 11 -11.07 3.96 -6.88
N GLY A 12 -11.52 5.19 -7.18
CA GLY A 12 -12.28 5.49 -8.39
C GLY A 12 -11.48 5.36 -9.69
N ARG A 13 -10.15 5.29 -9.59
CA ARG A 13 -9.24 5.24 -10.74
C ARG A 13 -8.33 4.01 -10.75
N PHE A 14 -8.37 3.17 -9.72
CA PHE A 14 -7.48 2.02 -9.57
C PHE A 14 -8.11 0.75 -10.12
N THR A 15 -7.37 0.10 -11.03
CA THR A 15 -7.67 -1.22 -11.56
C THR A 15 -6.60 -2.20 -11.10
N TYR A 16 -7.03 -3.31 -10.48
CA TYR A 16 -6.11 -4.34 -10.04
C TYR A 16 -5.55 -5.11 -11.22
N HIS A 17 -4.23 -5.33 -11.22
CA HIS A 17 -3.54 -6.19 -12.17
C HIS A 17 -2.35 -6.83 -11.46
N ALA A 18 -2.34 -8.16 -11.39
CA ALA A 18 -1.23 -8.89 -10.79
C ALA A 18 0.04 -8.72 -11.64
N ASP A 19 1.15 -8.40 -11.01
CA ASP A 19 2.44 -8.33 -11.70
C ASP A 19 2.99 -9.75 -11.94
N LYS A 20 3.70 -9.94 -13.06
CA LYS A 20 4.44 -11.20 -13.37
C LYS A 20 5.75 -11.34 -12.57
N GLY A 21 5.96 -10.50 -11.56
CA GLY A 21 7.15 -10.43 -10.70
C GLY A 21 6.93 -9.40 -9.57
N GLU A 22 7.93 -9.18 -8.71
CA GLU A 22 7.82 -8.19 -7.62
C GLU A 22 8.37 -6.82 -8.06
N SER A 23 7.50 -5.91 -8.52
CA SER A 23 7.88 -4.53 -8.89
C SER A 23 7.09 -3.49 -8.11
N TRP A 24 7.64 -3.02 -7.00
CA TRP A 24 6.99 -2.01 -6.17
C TRP A 24 7.13 -0.61 -6.77
N ARG A 25 6.03 0.11 -6.97
CA ARG A 25 6.04 1.49 -7.47
C ARG A 25 4.93 2.37 -6.89
N ILE A 26 5.15 3.68 -6.95
CA ILE A 26 4.12 4.69 -6.73
C ILE A 26 3.52 5.06 -8.08
N MET A 27 2.21 4.92 -8.23
CA MET A 27 1.45 5.28 -9.43
C MET A 27 1.15 6.79 -9.41
N ARG A 28 1.95 7.55 -10.15
CA ARG A 28 1.96 9.03 -10.10
C ARG A 28 0.96 9.70 -11.05
N ASP A 29 0.39 8.96 -12.01
CA ASP A 29 -0.55 9.50 -12.99
C ASP A 29 -1.79 10.06 -12.29
N GLN A 30 -2.46 11.05 -12.90
CA GLN A 30 -3.69 11.63 -12.39
C GLN A 30 -4.95 10.88 -12.85
N GLY A 31 -4.89 10.18 -14.00
CA GLY A 31 -5.97 9.40 -14.57
C GLY A 31 -6.08 7.96 -14.03
N PRO A 32 -6.64 7.03 -14.81
CA PRO A 32 -6.66 5.61 -14.48
C PRO A 32 -5.26 5.08 -14.18
N VAL A 33 -5.13 4.26 -13.14
CA VAL A 33 -3.88 3.63 -12.73
C VAL A 33 -4.08 2.13 -12.52
N THR A 34 -3.05 1.36 -12.86
CA THR A 34 -3.08 -0.10 -12.82
C THR A 34 -1.87 -0.63 -12.03
N GLY A 35 -2.11 -1.53 -11.08
CA GLY A 35 -1.08 -2.15 -10.24
C GLY A 35 -1.64 -3.23 -9.32
N ASP A 36 -0.78 -3.75 -8.46
CA ASP A 36 -1.11 -4.77 -7.46
C ASP A 36 -1.38 -4.17 -6.06
N CYS A 37 -1.35 -4.99 -5.01
CA CYS A 37 -1.66 -4.54 -3.65
C CYS A 37 -0.56 -3.66 -3.03
N GLU A 38 0.69 -3.90 -3.37
CA GLU A 38 1.84 -3.12 -2.95
C GLU A 38 1.83 -1.75 -3.62
N ASP A 39 1.60 -1.71 -4.94
CA ASP A 39 1.49 -0.47 -5.69
C ASP A 39 0.40 0.44 -5.15
N TYR A 40 -0.78 -0.12 -4.87
CA TYR A 40 -1.88 0.62 -4.26
C TYR A 40 -1.48 1.17 -2.89
N SER A 41 -0.90 0.34 -2.02
CA SER A 41 -0.48 0.70 -0.67
C SER A 41 0.54 1.84 -0.66
N LEU A 42 1.58 1.74 -1.49
CA LEU A 42 2.61 2.77 -1.63
C LEU A 42 2.04 4.07 -2.17
N THR A 43 1.18 3.96 -3.20
CA THR A 43 0.52 5.12 -3.81
C THR A 43 -0.38 5.84 -2.81
N LEU A 44 -1.15 5.11 -2.01
CA LEU A 44 -2.04 5.67 -1.01
C LEU A 44 -1.27 6.46 0.05
N ILE A 45 -0.14 5.93 0.55
CA ILE A 45 0.72 6.62 1.52
C ILE A 45 1.30 7.90 0.90
N TRP A 46 1.78 7.83 -0.34
CA TRP A 46 2.31 9.02 -1.04
C TRP A 46 1.25 10.10 -1.24
N LEU A 47 0.01 9.71 -1.55
CA LEU A 47 -1.12 10.64 -1.65
C LEU A 47 -1.49 11.24 -0.28
N TYR A 48 -1.52 10.44 0.80
CA TYR A 48 -1.75 10.95 2.16
C TYR A 48 -0.69 11.95 2.61
N GLU A 49 0.54 11.80 2.12
CA GLU A 49 1.64 12.73 2.38
C GLU A 49 1.77 13.84 1.34
N GLY A 50 0.67 14.13 0.62
CA GLY A 50 0.58 15.29 -0.25
C GLY A 50 1.48 15.20 -1.47
N ARG A 51 1.70 13.98 -1.99
CA ARG A 51 2.54 13.71 -3.16
C ARG A 51 4.04 14.04 -2.95
N SER A 52 4.50 14.12 -1.71
CA SER A 52 5.91 14.37 -1.38
C SER A 52 6.66 13.09 -1.05
N MET A 53 7.73 12.78 -1.80
CA MET A 53 8.60 11.63 -1.51
C MET A 53 9.35 11.77 -0.19
N LEU A 54 9.76 12.99 0.18
CA LEU A 54 10.42 13.26 1.44
C LEU A 54 9.51 12.92 2.62
N ARG A 55 8.26 13.41 2.57
CA ARG A 55 7.26 13.12 3.61
C ARG A 55 6.84 11.66 3.62
N PHE A 56 6.73 11.04 2.45
CA PHE A 56 6.47 9.61 2.31
C PHE A 56 7.50 8.78 3.09
N TRP A 57 8.80 8.99 2.82
CA TRP A 57 9.86 8.24 3.51
C TRP A 57 9.91 8.56 5.00
N TRP A 58 9.77 9.84 5.36
CA TRP A 58 9.71 10.26 6.76
C TRP A 58 8.56 9.59 7.52
N ALA A 59 7.39 9.46 6.89
CA ALA A 59 6.23 8.81 7.48
C ALA A 59 6.43 7.30 7.69
N LEU A 60 7.16 6.63 6.80
CA LEU A 60 7.55 5.22 6.99
C LEU A 60 8.57 5.07 8.12
N ILE A 61 9.60 5.93 8.18
CA ILE A 61 10.64 5.91 9.22
C ILE A 61 10.06 6.17 10.61
N THR A 62 9.11 7.10 10.71
CA THR A 62 8.45 7.46 11.97
C THR A 62 7.26 6.56 12.33
N PHE A 63 7.08 5.44 11.60
CA PHE A 63 5.99 4.49 11.79
C PHE A 63 4.59 5.12 11.79
N ARG A 64 4.42 6.20 11.03
CA ARG A 64 3.10 6.79 10.78
C ARG A 64 2.28 5.90 9.85
N TYR A 65 2.95 5.21 8.93
CA TYR A 65 2.40 4.11 8.16
C TYR A 65 3.34 2.91 8.18
N VAL A 66 2.79 1.71 8.23
CA VAL A 66 3.56 0.46 8.15
C VAL A 66 2.84 -0.47 7.18
N LEU A 67 3.54 -0.93 6.15
CA LEU A 67 3.04 -1.98 5.27
C LEU A 67 3.19 -3.33 5.97
N TRP A 68 2.25 -4.23 5.78
CA TRP A 68 2.26 -5.56 6.34
C TRP A 68 1.98 -6.58 5.25
N PHE A 69 2.80 -7.62 5.22
CA PHE A 69 2.43 -8.87 4.58
C PHE A 69 1.37 -9.58 5.41
N CYS A 70 0.34 -10.07 4.76
CA CYS A 70 -0.72 -10.86 5.34
C CYS A 70 -1.21 -11.91 4.33
N LEU A 71 -2.05 -12.82 4.80
CA LEU A 71 -2.84 -13.66 3.91
C LEU A 71 -4.24 -13.07 3.80
N SER A 72 -4.72 -12.92 2.57
CA SER A 72 -6.08 -12.51 2.25
C SER A 72 -7.09 -13.58 2.74
N PRO A 73 -8.40 -13.29 2.68
CA PRO A 73 -9.43 -14.27 3.02
C PRO A 73 -9.42 -15.50 2.10
N SER A 74 -8.97 -15.35 0.84
CA SER A 74 -8.77 -16.46 -0.10
C SER A 74 -7.50 -17.28 0.19
N GLY A 75 -6.62 -16.80 1.07
CA GLY A 75 -5.38 -17.47 1.44
C GLY A 75 -4.15 -17.01 0.65
N ASP A 76 -4.31 -16.09 -0.29
CA ASP A 76 -3.24 -15.53 -1.10
C ASP A 76 -2.39 -14.52 -0.32
N GLY A 77 -1.12 -14.39 -0.68
CA GLY A 77 -0.24 -13.34 -0.13
C GLY A 77 -0.76 -11.95 -0.49
N HIS A 78 -0.80 -11.03 0.47
CA HIS A 78 -1.37 -9.70 0.29
C HIS A 78 -0.69 -8.63 1.15
N ALA A 79 -0.66 -7.40 0.66
CA ALA A 79 -0.14 -6.24 1.36
C ALA A 79 -1.26 -5.34 1.91
N VAL A 80 -1.19 -5.03 3.20
CA VAL A 80 -2.10 -4.07 3.86
C VAL A 80 -1.31 -2.95 4.52
N VAL A 81 -1.92 -1.76 4.63
CA VAL A 81 -1.32 -0.60 5.31
C VAL A 81 -1.96 -0.39 6.66
N TRP A 82 -1.15 -0.36 7.71
CA TRP A 82 -1.55 0.20 8.99
C TRP A 82 -1.27 1.71 9.00
N CYS A 83 -2.30 2.50 9.28
CA CYS A 83 -2.25 3.94 9.47
C CYS A 83 -2.34 4.28 10.95
N ARG A 84 -1.29 4.88 11.53
CA ARG A 84 -1.24 5.20 12.96
C ARG A 84 -2.41 6.09 13.38
N GLY A 85 -3.19 5.64 14.37
CA GLY A 85 -4.37 6.34 14.88
C GLY A 85 -5.60 6.31 13.97
N ARG A 86 -5.58 5.59 12.84
CA ARG A 86 -6.68 5.55 11.86
C ARG A 86 -7.18 4.14 11.54
N GLY A 87 -6.34 3.12 11.65
CA GLY A 87 -6.72 1.73 11.38
C GLY A 87 -5.93 1.10 10.24
N TRP A 88 -6.56 0.20 9.50
CA TRP A 88 -5.96 -0.61 8.45
C TRP A 88 -6.68 -0.40 7.13
N THR A 89 -5.98 -0.56 6.02
CA THR A 89 -6.60 -0.47 4.69
C THR A 89 -5.73 -1.07 3.59
N ASP A 90 -6.38 -1.49 2.50
CA ASP A 90 -5.76 -2.01 1.28
C ASP A 90 -6.64 -1.75 0.04
N ASN A 91 -6.29 -2.36 -1.09
CA ASN A 91 -7.01 -2.26 -2.36
C ASN A 91 -8.28 -3.15 -2.46
N ILE A 92 -8.48 -4.08 -1.52
CA ILE A 92 -9.65 -4.95 -1.42
C ILE A 92 -10.73 -4.28 -0.57
N GLN A 93 -10.43 -3.90 0.68
CA GLN A 93 -11.41 -3.24 1.54
C GLN A 93 -11.74 -1.83 1.06
N ARG A 94 -10.77 -1.16 0.43
CA ARG A 94 -10.92 0.19 -0.16
C ARG A 94 -11.43 1.25 0.83
N ARG A 95 -11.29 0.99 2.14
CA ARG A 95 -11.69 1.86 3.24
C ARG A 95 -10.85 1.57 4.47
N LEU A 96 -10.84 2.50 5.42
CA LEU A 96 -10.25 2.26 6.73
C LEU A 96 -11.12 1.30 7.54
N VAL A 97 -10.47 0.32 8.16
CA VAL A 97 -11.11 -0.67 9.04
C VAL A 97 -10.33 -0.85 10.32
N SER A 98 -10.98 -1.33 11.37
CA SER A 98 -10.27 -1.69 12.60
C SER A 98 -9.48 -3.00 12.40
N ARG A 99 -8.54 -3.28 13.30
CA ARG A 99 -7.84 -4.57 13.30
C ARG A 99 -8.79 -5.74 13.55
N GLY A 100 -9.85 -5.52 14.34
CA GLY A 100 -10.88 -6.52 14.60
C GLY A 100 -11.66 -6.86 13.33
N ASP A 101 -12.07 -5.83 12.58
CA ASP A 101 -12.75 -6.01 11.30
C ASP A 101 -11.88 -6.76 10.30
N LEU A 102 -10.59 -6.42 10.21
CA LEU A 102 -9.65 -7.09 9.31
C LEU A 102 -9.57 -8.59 9.59
N LYS A 103 -9.48 -8.97 10.87
CA LYS A 103 -9.51 -10.38 11.30
C LYS A 103 -10.87 -11.04 11.02
N ALA A 104 -11.97 -10.35 11.31
CA ALA A 104 -13.32 -10.86 11.06
C ALA A 104 -13.57 -11.10 9.56
N MET A 105 -12.96 -10.30 8.68
CA MET A 105 -12.96 -10.51 7.24
C MET A 105 -12.07 -11.68 6.78
N GLY A 106 -11.29 -12.30 7.67
CA GLY A 106 -10.46 -13.47 7.37
C GLY A 106 -8.97 -13.19 7.12
N TYR A 107 -8.53 -11.94 7.28
CA TYR A 107 -7.12 -11.58 7.05
C TYR A 107 -6.23 -12.08 8.19
N ARG A 108 -5.05 -12.61 7.81
CA ARG A 108 -4.04 -13.11 8.74
C ARG A 108 -2.75 -12.31 8.61
N LEU A 109 -2.57 -11.31 9.46
CA LEU A 109 -1.36 -10.48 9.51
C LEU A 109 -0.13 -11.35 9.85
N ARG A 110 0.96 -11.20 9.10
CA ARG A 110 2.18 -12.00 9.27
C ARG A 110 3.37 -11.14 9.67
N ILE A 111 3.91 -10.36 8.74
CA ILE A 111 5.21 -9.69 8.91
C ILE A 111 5.07 -8.22 8.51
N PRO A 112 5.51 -7.26 9.34
CA PRO A 112 5.61 -5.87 8.92
C PRO A 112 6.77 -5.69 7.95
N TYR A 113 6.51 -5.02 6.83
CA TYR A 113 7.54 -4.55 5.92
C TYR A 113 8.12 -3.24 6.45
N LEU A 114 9.23 -3.35 7.17
CA LEU A 114 9.97 -2.20 7.69
C LEU A 114 10.70 -1.46 6.56
N VAL A 115 11.01 -0.19 6.81
CA VAL A 115 11.59 0.75 5.84
C VAL A 115 12.76 0.18 5.02
N PRO A 116 13.74 -0.54 5.61
CA PRO A 116 14.85 -1.09 4.81
C PRO A 116 14.40 -2.05 3.72
N LEU A 117 13.40 -2.90 4.01
CA LEU A 117 12.87 -3.87 3.05
C LEU A 117 12.01 -3.17 1.99
N VAL A 118 11.21 -2.18 2.38
CA VAL A 118 10.45 -1.34 1.45
C VAL A 118 11.39 -0.60 0.51
N ALA A 119 12.44 0.03 1.03
CA ALA A 119 13.44 0.75 0.25
C ALA A 119 14.18 -0.17 -0.72
N LEU A 120 14.62 -1.35 -0.27
CA LEU A 120 15.27 -2.34 -1.12
C LEU A 120 14.38 -2.75 -2.29
N LYS A 121 13.14 -3.20 -2.04
CA LYS A 121 12.21 -3.61 -3.09
C LYS A 121 11.84 -2.46 -4.03
N PHE A 122 11.70 -1.24 -3.49
CA PHE A 122 11.39 -0.05 -4.28
C PHE A 122 12.56 0.40 -5.18
N LEU A 123 13.81 0.27 -4.71
CA LEU A 123 15.01 0.71 -5.42
C LEU A 123 15.60 -0.34 -6.37
N LEU A 124 15.21 -1.62 -6.26
CA LEU A 124 15.66 -2.68 -7.18
C LEU A 124 14.99 -2.62 -8.57
N ARG A 125 13.90 -1.86 -8.72
CA ARG A 125 13.15 -1.74 -9.98
C ARG A 125 13.98 -1.31 -11.21
N PRO A 126 14.89 -0.33 -11.16
CA PRO A 126 15.70 0.05 -12.33
C PRO A 126 16.75 -1.01 -12.71
N LEU A 127 17.15 -1.86 -11.77
CA LEU A 127 18.14 -2.93 -11.99
C LEU A 127 17.48 -4.14 -12.69
N LEU A 128 16.25 -4.47 -12.34
CA LEU A 128 15.51 -5.61 -12.90
C LEU A 128 14.89 -5.35 -14.28
N ARG A 129 14.78 -4.09 -14.72
CA ARG A 129 14.30 -3.71 -16.07
C ARG A 129 15.38 -3.67 -17.15
N ARG A 130 16.65 -3.86 -16.78
CA ARG A 130 17.82 -3.78 -17.68
C ARG A 130 18.41 -5.16 -18.04
N ILE A 131 17.72 -6.23 -17.67
CA ILE A 131 18.02 -7.63 -18.01
C ILE A 131 16.78 -8.17 -18.72
#